data_AF-A0A9Q1I3I2-F1
#
_entry.id   AF-A0A9Q1I3I2-F1
#
_cell.length_a   1.000
_cell.length_b   1.000
_cell.length_c   1.000
_cell.angle_alpha   90.00
_cell.angle_beta   90.00
_cell.angle_gamma   90.00
#
_symmetry.space_group_name_H-M   'P 1'
#
loop_
_entity.id
_entity.type
_entity.pdbx_description
1 polymer ?
#
loop_
_entity_poly.entity_id
_entity_poly.type
_entity_poly.pdbx_seq_one_letter_code
_entity_poly.pdbx_strand_id
1 'polypeptide(L)'
;PELPKRHFDATQRCLASSCALQGASVSELEEKRCVWTVDHDLQFLFKMSTSDFYLRYYVGHKGKFGHEFLEFEFRPDGKLRYANNSNYKNDVMIRKEAYVHKSVMEELKRIIDDSEITKEDDALWPPPDRVGRQELEIVIGDEHISFTTSKIGSLIDVNQSKDPEGLRVFYYLVQDLKCLVFSLIGLHFKIKPI
;
A
#
# COMPACT_ATOMS: atom_id res chain seq x y z
N PRO A 1 27.42 -19.25 -12.27
CA PRO A 1 26.62 -18.61 -11.20
C PRO A 1 25.45 -17.84 -11.82
N GLU A 2 24.34 -18.56 -12.03
CA GLU A 2 23.15 -18.09 -12.73
C GLU A 2 22.21 -17.35 -11.78
N LEU A 3 21.75 -16.17 -12.21
CA LEU A 3 20.68 -15.38 -11.58
C LEU A 3 19.31 -15.92 -12.02
N PRO A 4 18.31 -16.02 -11.13
CA PRO A 4 17.02 -16.58 -11.51
C PRO A 4 16.18 -15.57 -12.32
N LYS A 5 15.85 -15.98 -13.54
CA LYS A 5 14.83 -15.34 -14.40
C LYS A 5 13.44 -15.55 -13.78
N ARG A 6 12.96 -14.60 -12.98
CA ARG A 6 11.54 -14.47 -12.62
C ARG A 6 11.13 -13.00 -12.65
N HIS A 7 11.15 -12.42 -13.84
CA HIS A 7 10.41 -11.21 -14.16
C HIS A 7 9.89 -11.39 -15.59
N PHE A 8 8.63 -11.02 -15.82
CA PHE A 8 7.79 -11.31 -16.99
C PHE A 8 7.15 -12.69 -17.04
N ASP A 9 6.09 -12.90 -16.24
CA ASP A 9 5.01 -13.82 -16.64
C ASP A 9 3.67 -13.64 -15.88
N ALA A 10 3.46 -12.54 -15.15
CA ALA A 10 2.24 -12.34 -14.36
C ALA A 10 1.10 -11.67 -15.14
N THR A 11 1.39 -10.94 -16.22
CA THR A 11 0.38 -10.17 -16.97
C THR A 11 -0.41 -11.00 -17.99
N GLN A 12 -0.05 -12.27 -18.21
CA GLN A 12 -0.69 -13.12 -19.23
C GLN A 12 -1.60 -14.23 -18.67
N ARG A 13 -1.68 -14.39 -17.35
CA ARG A 13 -2.59 -15.38 -16.72
C ARG A 13 -3.98 -14.86 -16.38
N CYS A 14 -4.20 -13.54 -16.41
CA CYS A 14 -5.51 -12.94 -16.11
C CYS A 14 -6.58 -13.11 -17.21
N LEU A 15 -6.30 -13.76 -18.35
CA LEU A 15 -7.27 -13.94 -19.43
C LEU A 15 -7.58 -15.41 -19.80
N ALA A 16 -6.96 -16.39 -19.14
CA ALA A 16 -7.16 -17.81 -19.46
C ALA A 16 -8.10 -18.57 -18.51
N SER A 17 -8.62 -17.93 -17.45
CA SER A 17 -9.49 -18.60 -16.46
C SER A 17 -11.00 -18.37 -16.68
N SER A 18 -11.39 -17.75 -17.79
CA SER A 18 -12.81 -17.47 -18.09
C SER A 18 -13.49 -18.51 -19.00
N CYS A 19 -12.83 -19.60 -19.39
CA CYS A 19 -13.42 -20.56 -20.34
C CYS A 19 -12.84 -21.97 -20.20
N ALA A 20 -13.11 -22.67 -19.09
CA ALA A 20 -12.84 -24.12 -19.00
C ALA A 20 -13.52 -24.79 -17.78
N LEU A 21 -14.83 -24.65 -17.61
CA LEU A 21 -15.62 -25.58 -16.77
C LEU A 21 -17.03 -25.75 -17.38
N GLN A 22 -17.09 -26.31 -18.58
CA GLN A 22 -18.27 -27.03 -19.09
C GLN A 22 -18.00 -28.51 -18.88
N GLY A 23 -18.75 -29.14 -17.97
CA GLY A 23 -18.57 -30.56 -17.69
C GLY A 23 -19.33 -31.05 -16.46
N ALA A 24 -20.65 -30.85 -16.43
CA ALA A 24 -21.53 -31.60 -15.52
C ALA A 24 -22.83 -31.96 -16.27
N SER A 25 -23.23 -33.23 -16.14
CA SER A 25 -24.31 -33.89 -16.87
C SER A 25 -25.71 -33.51 -16.40
N VAL A 26 -26.66 -33.49 -17.34
CA VAL A 26 -28.06 -33.03 -17.24
C VAL A 26 -29.00 -34.10 -16.65
N SER A 27 -28.69 -34.72 -15.49
CA SER A 27 -29.58 -35.79 -14.98
C SER A 27 -29.72 -35.92 -13.46
N GLU A 28 -29.45 -34.87 -12.68
CA GLU A 28 -29.76 -34.84 -11.23
C GLU A 28 -30.41 -33.50 -10.82
N LEU A 29 -31.37 -33.02 -11.63
CA LEU A 29 -32.08 -31.75 -11.43
C LEU A 29 -33.59 -31.88 -11.26
N GLU A 30 -34.09 -33.04 -10.85
CA GLU A 30 -35.49 -33.18 -10.46
C GLU A 30 -35.59 -33.68 -9.02
N GLU A 31 -36.39 -32.94 -8.24
CA GLU A 31 -36.91 -33.33 -6.93
C GLU A 31 -36.17 -32.81 -5.67
N LYS A 32 -35.92 -31.50 -5.59
CA LYS A 32 -36.17 -30.72 -4.34
C LYS A 32 -36.64 -29.30 -4.66
N ARG A 33 -37.96 -29.15 -4.81
CA ARG A 33 -38.64 -27.85 -4.72
C ARG A 33 -38.67 -27.43 -3.24
N CYS A 34 -37.59 -26.85 -2.74
CA CYS A 34 -37.53 -26.23 -1.43
C CYS A 34 -37.36 -24.72 -1.59
N VAL A 35 -38.44 -24.02 -1.25
CA VAL A 35 -38.59 -22.61 -0.87
C VAL A 35 -37.28 -21.83 -0.74
N TRP A 36 -37.16 -20.75 -1.53
CA TRP A 36 -36.16 -19.71 -1.37
C TRP A 36 -36.40 -18.94 -0.07
N THR A 37 -35.91 -19.45 1.05
CA THR A 37 -35.47 -18.60 2.15
C THR A 37 -34.01 -18.33 1.89
N VAL A 38 -33.72 -17.16 1.31
CA VAL A 38 -32.36 -16.63 1.28
C VAL A 38 -31.99 -16.45 2.75
N ASP A 39 -31.15 -17.36 3.23
CA ASP A 39 -30.74 -17.41 4.62
C ASP A 39 -30.05 -16.07 4.95
N HIS A 40 -30.73 -15.25 5.76
CA HIS A 40 -30.21 -13.96 6.22
C HIS A 40 -28.90 -14.15 7.01
N ASP A 41 -28.65 -15.38 7.48
CA ASP A 41 -27.45 -15.79 8.20
C ASP A 41 -26.23 -16.02 7.28
N LEU A 42 -26.42 -16.33 5.99
CA LEU A 42 -25.31 -16.41 5.02
C LEU A 42 -24.82 -15.04 4.54
N GLN A 43 -25.67 -14.01 4.61
CA GLN A 43 -25.22 -12.61 4.49
C GLN A 43 -24.49 -12.14 5.75
N PHE A 44 -24.75 -12.77 6.90
CA PHE A 44 -24.09 -12.47 8.17
C PHE A 44 -22.70 -13.12 8.28
N LEU A 45 -22.51 -14.29 7.67
CA LEU A 45 -21.19 -14.95 7.57
C LEU A 45 -20.31 -14.35 6.45
N PHE A 46 -20.92 -13.67 5.47
CA PHE A 46 -20.23 -12.79 4.52
C PHE A 46 -20.10 -11.35 5.04
N LYS A 47 -20.24 -11.16 6.36
CA LYS A 47 -19.44 -10.17 7.05
C LYS A 47 -18.00 -10.70 7.04
N MET A 48 -17.38 -10.75 5.85
CA MET A 48 -15.94 -10.57 5.77
C MET A 48 -15.71 -9.36 6.66
N SER A 49 -15.04 -9.57 7.79
CA SER A 49 -14.48 -8.49 8.58
C SER A 49 -13.89 -7.53 7.55
N THR A 50 -14.53 -6.39 7.33
CA THR A 50 -13.93 -5.29 6.61
C THR A 50 -12.79 -4.91 7.52
N SER A 51 -11.65 -5.60 7.36
CA SER A 51 -10.47 -5.34 8.14
C SER A 51 -10.15 -3.90 7.85
N ASP A 52 -10.31 -3.07 8.88
CA ASP A 52 -10.08 -1.64 8.76
C ASP A 52 -8.66 -1.49 8.23
N PHE A 53 -8.56 -0.89 7.06
CA PHE A 53 -7.31 -0.68 6.38
C PHE A 53 -7.08 0.80 6.21
N TYR A 54 -6.01 1.28 6.83
CA TYR A 54 -5.56 2.65 6.72
C TYR A 54 -4.06 2.64 6.49
N LEU A 55 -3.59 3.48 5.58
CA LEU A 55 -2.17 3.71 5.39
C LEU A 55 -1.93 5.20 5.14
N ARG A 56 -1.02 5.81 5.88
CA ARG A 56 -0.53 7.15 5.62
C ARG A 56 0.98 7.16 5.68
N TYR A 57 1.59 7.80 4.68
CA TYR A 57 3.02 8.05 4.66
C TYR A 57 3.27 9.53 4.42
N TYR A 58 4.17 10.08 5.23
CA TYR A 58 4.63 11.45 5.13
C TYR A 58 6.15 11.49 5.07
N VAL A 59 6.70 12.35 4.22
CA VAL A 59 8.11 12.78 4.30
C VAL A 59 8.21 14.25 4.00
N GLY A 60 8.94 14.97 4.84
CA GLY A 60 9.13 16.39 4.63
C GLY A 60 10.30 16.96 5.39
N HIS A 61 10.70 18.16 4.99
CA HIS A 61 11.74 18.93 5.67
C HIS A 61 11.48 20.42 5.51
N LYS A 62 11.96 21.21 6.48
CA LYS A 62 11.89 22.68 6.43
C LYS A 62 13.27 23.21 6.07
N GLY A 63 13.46 23.51 4.80
CA GLY A 63 14.69 24.08 4.26
C GLY A 63 14.68 25.61 4.19
N LYS A 64 15.73 26.18 3.61
CA LYS A 64 15.84 27.63 3.34
C LYS A 64 14.72 28.16 2.45
N PHE A 65 14.17 27.30 1.59
CA PHE A 65 13.13 27.64 0.62
C PHE A 65 11.72 27.29 1.12
N GLY A 66 11.54 27.12 2.43
CA GLY A 66 10.26 26.79 3.04
C GLY A 66 10.08 25.29 3.30
N HIS A 67 8.82 24.87 3.37
CA HIS A 67 8.45 23.50 3.72
C HIS A 67 8.19 22.67 2.47
N GLU A 68 9.05 21.67 2.24
CA GLU A 68 8.88 20.70 1.16
C GLU A 68 8.44 19.36 1.74
N PHE A 69 7.42 18.76 1.14
CA PHE A 69 6.92 17.47 1.60
C PHE A 69 6.20 16.67 0.51
N LEU A 70 6.15 15.37 0.73
CA LEU A 70 5.35 14.40 0.01
C LEU A 70 4.51 13.65 1.03
N GLU A 71 3.22 13.55 0.79
CA GLU A 71 2.28 12.82 1.63
C GLU A 71 1.30 12.04 0.75
N PHE A 72 1.01 10.81 1.14
CA PHE A 72 -0.09 10.05 0.58
C PHE A 72 -0.83 9.25 1.65
N GLU A 73 -2.12 9.07 1.43
CA GLU A 73 -3.05 8.41 2.34
C GLU A 73 -3.99 7.50 1.56
N PHE A 74 -4.16 6.27 2.02
CA PHE A 74 -5.21 5.35 1.61
C PHE A 74 -6.20 5.17 2.76
N ARG A 75 -7.45 5.55 2.52
CA ARG A 75 -8.54 5.42 3.48
C ARG A 75 -9.26 4.07 3.32
N PRO A 76 -10.01 3.61 4.35
CA PRO A 76 -10.75 2.34 4.28
C PRO A 76 -11.77 2.26 3.14
N ASP A 77 -12.27 3.40 2.68
CA ASP A 77 -13.20 3.53 1.54
C ASP A 77 -12.51 3.40 0.16
N GLY A 78 -11.20 3.13 0.13
CA GLY A 78 -10.40 3.06 -1.09
C GLY A 78 -10.01 4.43 -1.65
N LYS A 79 -10.22 5.53 -0.92
CA LYS A 79 -9.80 6.85 -1.35
C LYS A 79 -8.29 7.02 -1.17
N LEU A 80 -7.57 7.19 -2.28
CA LEU A 80 -6.18 7.65 -2.33
C LEU A 80 -6.15 9.18 -2.35
N ARG A 81 -5.42 9.77 -1.42
CA ARG A 81 -5.10 11.21 -1.38
C ARG A 81 -3.60 11.38 -1.51
N TYR A 82 -3.17 12.26 -2.40
CA TYR A 82 -1.77 12.53 -2.70
C TYR A 82 -1.53 14.04 -2.64
N ALA A 83 -0.49 14.43 -1.92
CA ALA A 83 -0.02 15.80 -1.80
C ALA A 83 1.49 15.85 -1.99
N ASN A 84 1.96 16.68 -2.90
CA ASN A 84 3.39 16.96 -3.08
C ASN A 84 3.58 18.47 -3.16
N ASN A 85 4.38 19.00 -2.25
CA ASN A 85 4.81 20.39 -2.22
C ASN A 85 6.33 20.45 -2.40
N SER A 86 6.77 20.85 -3.58
CA SER A 86 8.15 21.18 -3.87
C SER A 86 8.25 22.68 -4.13
N ASN A 87 9.11 23.39 -3.40
CA ASN A 87 9.35 24.82 -3.62
C ASN A 87 10.44 25.06 -4.67
N TYR A 88 10.89 23.99 -5.34
CA TYR A 88 11.77 24.09 -6.49
C TYR A 88 11.09 24.89 -7.60
N LYS A 89 11.67 26.04 -7.96
CA LYS A 89 11.21 26.94 -9.04
C LYS A 89 9.80 27.54 -8.86
N ASN A 90 9.31 27.69 -7.63
CA ASN A 90 7.97 28.22 -7.33
C ASN A 90 6.82 27.37 -7.91
N ASP A 91 6.99 26.05 -7.96
CA ASP A 91 5.93 25.16 -8.42
C ASP A 91 4.71 25.21 -7.49
N VAL A 92 3.52 25.01 -8.08
CA VAL A 92 2.27 24.98 -7.34
C VAL A 92 2.11 23.61 -6.68
N MET A 93 1.76 23.61 -5.39
CA MET A 93 1.46 22.39 -4.64
C MET A 93 0.49 21.47 -5.41
N ILE A 94 0.92 20.23 -5.63
CA ILE A 94 0.11 19.21 -6.32
C ILE A 94 -0.75 18.50 -5.28
N ARG A 95 -2.07 18.55 -5.46
CA ARG A 95 -3.04 17.77 -4.68
C ARG A 95 -3.91 16.95 -5.62
N LYS A 96 -4.01 15.66 -5.37
CA LYS A 96 -4.78 14.71 -6.18
C LYS A 96 -5.53 13.74 -5.29
N GLU A 97 -6.75 13.42 -5.68
CA GLU A 97 -7.58 12.44 -4.98
C GLU A 97 -8.23 11.52 -6.02
N ALA A 98 -8.23 10.21 -5.76
CA ALA A 98 -8.87 9.20 -6.60
C ALA A 98 -9.37 8.04 -5.73
N TYR A 99 -10.39 7.34 -6.20
CA TYR A 99 -10.77 6.06 -5.60
C TYR A 99 -10.05 4.94 -6.35
N VAL A 100 -9.40 4.06 -5.60
CA VAL A 100 -8.76 2.86 -6.14
C VAL A 100 -9.69 1.66 -6.03
N HIS A 101 -9.52 0.71 -6.95
CA HIS A 101 -10.27 -0.54 -6.89
C HIS A 101 -9.78 -1.40 -5.71
N LYS A 102 -10.67 -2.26 -5.17
CA LYS A 102 -10.34 -3.17 -4.05
C LYS A 102 -9.08 -4.01 -4.29
N SER A 103 -8.79 -4.39 -5.53
CA SER A 103 -7.57 -5.16 -5.86
C SER A 103 -6.28 -4.41 -5.55
N VAL A 104 -6.29 -3.07 -5.63
CA VAL A 104 -5.15 -2.23 -5.24
C VAL A 104 -5.01 -2.22 -3.72
N MET A 105 -6.12 -2.19 -2.99
CA MET A 105 -6.14 -2.23 -1.53
C MET A 105 -5.62 -3.58 -1.01
N GLU A 106 -6.04 -4.68 -1.62
CA GLU A 106 -5.55 -6.02 -1.26
C GLU A 106 -4.06 -6.21 -1.59
N GLU A 107 -3.58 -5.61 -2.68
CA GLU A 107 -2.15 -5.63 -3.01
C GLU A 107 -1.32 -4.79 -2.04
N LEU A 108 -1.84 -3.65 -1.56
CA LEU A 108 -1.20 -2.87 -0.50
C LEU A 108 -1.07 -3.67 0.79
N LYS A 109 -2.12 -4.38 1.21
CA LYS A 109 -2.09 -5.28 2.36
C LYS A 109 -1.02 -6.36 2.18
N ARG A 110 -0.99 -7.02 1.02
CA ARG A 110 0.02 -8.04 0.69
C ARG A 110 1.46 -7.50 0.80
N ILE A 111 1.73 -6.30 0.29
CA ILE A 111 3.05 -5.66 0.39
C ILE A 111 3.44 -5.40 1.85
N ILE A 112 2.49 -4.96 2.68
CA ILE A 112 2.72 -4.70 4.10
C ILE A 112 2.97 -6.00 4.85
N ASP A 113 2.13 -7.02 4.64
CA ASP A 113 2.27 -8.33 5.28
C ASP A 113 3.61 -8.98 4.92
N ASP A 114 3.99 -8.98 3.64
CA ASP A 114 5.25 -9.54 3.15
C ASP A 114 6.48 -8.80 3.69
N SER A 115 6.33 -7.52 4.03
CA SER A 115 7.42 -6.72 4.60
C SER A 115 7.68 -7.03 6.08
N GLU A 116 6.72 -7.66 6.78
CA GLU A 116 6.77 -7.90 8.23
C GLU A 116 6.92 -6.63 9.09
N ILE A 117 6.62 -5.45 8.53
CA ILE A 117 6.81 -4.15 9.19
C ILE A 117 6.05 -4.01 10.52
N THR A 118 4.96 -4.76 10.72
CA THR A 118 4.17 -4.71 11.96
C THR A 118 4.89 -5.36 13.16
N LYS A 119 6.00 -6.07 12.92
CA LYS A 119 6.86 -6.65 13.95
C LYS A 119 7.98 -5.71 14.41
N GLU A 120 8.17 -4.58 13.72
CA GLU A 120 9.24 -3.61 13.98
C GLU A 120 8.81 -2.52 14.98
N ASP A 121 9.79 -1.84 15.59
CA ASP A 121 9.59 -0.79 16.59
C ASP A 121 10.58 0.37 16.35
N ASP A 122 10.10 1.61 16.43
CA ASP A 122 10.91 2.80 16.13
C ASP A 122 11.65 3.40 17.34
N ALA A 123 11.60 2.79 18.52
CA ALA A 123 12.22 3.32 19.74
C ALA A 123 13.74 3.55 19.62
N LEU A 124 14.41 2.80 18.74
CA LEU A 124 15.86 2.92 18.48
C LEU A 124 16.18 3.71 17.20
N TRP A 125 15.17 4.12 16.44
CA TRP A 125 15.35 4.81 15.18
C TRP A 125 15.79 6.27 15.41
N PRO A 126 16.52 6.89 14.46
CA PRO A 126 16.92 8.28 14.58
C PRO A 126 15.70 9.20 14.70
N PRO A 127 15.61 10.08 15.71
CA PRO A 127 14.48 10.98 15.85
C PRO A 127 14.50 12.05 14.74
N PRO A 128 13.33 12.63 14.38
CA PRO A 128 13.25 13.70 13.39
C PRO A 128 14.18 14.88 13.69
N ASP A 129 14.81 15.42 12.65
CA ASP A 129 15.77 16.51 12.78
C ASP A 129 15.52 17.63 11.74
N ARG A 130 16.52 18.50 11.55
CA ARG A 130 16.45 19.60 10.56
C ARG A 130 16.54 19.11 9.11
N VAL A 131 17.18 17.96 8.87
CA VAL A 131 17.33 17.35 7.54
C VAL A 131 15.99 16.81 7.07
N GLY A 132 15.18 16.26 7.98
CA GLY A 132 13.78 15.97 7.71
C GLY A 132 13.11 15.05 8.70
N ARG A 133 11.88 14.70 8.35
CA ARG A 133 10.99 13.81 9.09
C ARG A 133 10.32 12.84 8.14
N GLN A 134 10.18 11.60 8.57
CA GLN A 134 9.33 10.58 7.96
C GLN A 134 8.32 10.09 8.99
N GLU A 135 7.09 9.86 8.55
CA GLU A 135 6.05 9.22 9.34
C GLU A 135 5.39 8.12 8.49
N LEU A 136 5.12 6.98 9.12
CA LEU A 136 4.33 5.90 8.53
C LEU A 136 3.30 5.45 9.56
N GLU A 137 2.05 5.39 9.16
CA GLU A 137 0.95 4.97 10.01
C GLU A 137 0.12 3.94 9.25
N ILE A 138 -0.07 2.77 9.85
CA ILE A 138 -0.78 1.66 9.22
C ILE A 138 -1.76 1.06 10.23
N VAL A 139 -3.00 0.89 9.81
CA VAL A 139 -3.99 0.06 10.49
C VAL A 139 -4.33 -1.09 9.55
N ILE A 140 -4.20 -2.33 10.03
CA ILE A 140 -4.56 -3.53 9.28
C ILE A 140 -5.23 -4.54 10.21
N GLY A 141 -6.56 -4.65 10.11
CA GLY A 141 -7.32 -5.48 11.04
C GLY A 141 -7.24 -4.92 12.46
N ASP A 142 -6.69 -5.69 13.39
CA ASP A 142 -6.53 -5.30 14.79
C ASP A 142 -5.13 -4.72 15.10
N GLU A 143 -4.22 -4.70 14.12
CA GLU A 143 -2.87 -4.16 14.27
C GLU A 143 -2.84 -2.67 13.91
N HIS A 144 -2.23 -1.85 14.77
CA HIS A 144 -1.98 -0.43 14.52
C HIS A 144 -0.54 -0.09 14.85
N ILE A 145 0.19 0.41 13.85
CA ILE A 145 1.56 0.88 13.99
C ILE A 145 1.65 2.35 13.57
N SER A 146 2.52 3.10 14.24
CA SER A 146 2.82 4.48 13.93
C SER A 146 4.29 4.74 14.21
N PHE A 147 5.06 4.97 13.14
CA PHE A 147 6.49 5.24 13.22
C PHE A 147 6.79 6.70 12.90
N THR A 148 7.78 7.25 13.59
CA THR A 148 8.33 8.58 13.33
C THR A 148 9.85 8.53 13.38
N THR A 149 10.50 8.88 12.27
CA THR A 149 11.97 8.86 12.15
C THR A 149 12.51 10.05 11.37
N SER A 150 13.82 10.25 11.39
CA SER A 150 14.51 11.22 10.52
C SER A 150 14.45 10.80 9.06
N LYS A 151 14.77 11.72 8.15
CA LYS A 151 14.84 11.44 6.73
C LYS A 151 16.04 10.52 6.43
N ILE A 152 15.75 9.32 5.95
CA ILE A 152 16.75 8.34 5.51
C ILE A 152 17.17 8.66 4.07
N GLY A 153 18.46 8.89 3.84
CA GLY A 153 19.00 9.22 2.51
C GLY A 153 19.47 7.99 1.75
N SER A 154 20.08 7.03 2.44
CA SER A 154 20.70 5.86 1.84
C SER A 154 20.78 4.66 2.80
N LEU A 155 21.15 3.49 2.27
CA LEU A 155 21.46 2.30 3.08
C LEU A 155 22.66 2.50 4.03
N ILE A 156 23.51 3.51 3.80
CA ILE A 156 24.60 3.82 4.73
C ILE A 156 24.01 4.31 6.06
N ASP A 157 23.00 5.18 6.00
CA ASP A 157 22.34 5.73 7.19
C ASP A 157 21.63 4.61 7.97
N VAL A 158 21.02 3.66 7.25
CA VAL A 158 20.39 2.46 7.83
C VAL A 158 21.42 1.60 8.56
N ASN A 159 22.53 1.27 7.90
CA ASN A 159 23.56 0.38 8.45
C ASN A 159 24.31 0.99 9.65
N GLN A 160 24.33 2.32 9.78
CA GLN A 160 24.95 3.04 10.91
C GLN A 160 23.98 3.30 12.08
N SER A 161 22.71 2.94 11.92
CA SER A 161 21.70 3.12 12.96
C SER A 161 21.84 2.10 14.11
N LYS A 162 21.07 2.32 15.18
CA LYS A 162 21.01 1.39 16.32
C LYS A 162 20.15 0.15 16.05
N ASP A 163 19.32 0.21 15.02
CA ASP A 163 18.46 -0.88 14.58
C ASP A 163 18.49 -0.98 13.04
N PRO A 164 19.56 -1.55 12.47
CA PRO A 164 19.74 -1.62 11.02
C PRO A 164 18.80 -2.61 10.34
N GLU A 165 18.22 -3.58 11.06
CA GLU A 165 17.31 -4.57 10.49
C GLU A 165 15.92 -3.95 10.31
N GLY A 166 15.32 -3.39 11.37
CA GLY A 166 14.01 -2.76 11.29
C GLY A 166 13.99 -1.54 10.36
N LEU A 167 15.02 -0.69 10.40
CA LEU A 167 15.13 0.43 9.46
C LEU A 167 15.31 0.00 8.02
N ARG A 168 15.87 -1.19 7.76
CA ARG A 168 15.99 -1.72 6.40
C ARG A 168 14.63 -2.17 5.87
N VAL A 169 13.84 -2.84 6.70
CA VAL A 169 12.45 -3.20 6.39
C VAL A 169 11.65 -1.94 6.06
N PHE A 170 11.70 -0.93 6.92
CA PHE A 170 11.05 0.36 6.69
C PHE A 170 11.51 1.03 5.39
N TYR A 171 12.82 1.06 5.14
CA TYR A 171 13.42 1.69 3.95
C TYR A 171 12.95 1.07 2.63
N TYR A 172 12.83 -0.26 2.57
CA TYR A 172 12.34 -0.95 1.37
C TYR A 172 10.82 -0.85 1.22
N LEU A 173 10.06 -1.02 2.30
CA LEU A 173 8.60 -0.85 2.26
C LEU A 173 8.21 0.54 1.74
N VAL A 174 8.84 1.60 2.24
CA VAL A 174 8.58 2.97 1.80
C VAL A 174 8.86 3.16 0.30
N GLN A 175 9.87 2.47 -0.25
CA GLN A 175 10.16 2.52 -1.69
C GLN A 175 9.08 1.81 -2.51
N ASP A 176 8.64 0.63 -2.09
CA ASP A 176 7.59 -0.12 -2.78
C ASP A 176 6.26 0.66 -2.78
N LEU A 177 5.90 1.25 -1.64
CA LEU A 177 4.71 2.12 -1.52
C LEU A 177 4.80 3.34 -2.45
N LYS A 178 5.94 4.04 -2.47
CA LYS A 178 6.16 5.17 -3.38
C LYS A 178 6.05 4.74 -4.84
N CYS A 179 6.64 3.59 -5.20
CA CYS A 179 6.60 3.07 -6.55
C CYS A 179 5.16 2.82 -7.02
N LEU A 180 4.33 2.20 -6.16
CA LEU A 180 2.92 1.97 -6.43
C LEU A 180 2.14 3.29 -6.58
N VAL A 181 2.29 4.21 -5.64
CA VAL A 181 1.58 5.51 -5.63
C VAL A 181 1.96 6.36 -6.84
N PHE A 182 3.26 6.46 -7.16
CA PHE A 182 3.72 7.22 -8.32
C PHE A 182 3.20 6.63 -9.63
N SER A 183 3.11 5.30 -9.72
CA SER A 183 2.50 4.62 -10.86
C SER A 183 1.01 4.94 -11.00
N LEU A 184 0.25 4.87 -9.89
CA LEU A 184 -1.18 5.17 -9.86
C LEU A 184 -1.46 6.64 -10.24
N ILE A 185 -0.78 7.58 -9.60
CA ILE A 185 -0.96 9.02 -9.83
C ILE A 185 -0.48 9.41 -11.23
N GLY A 186 0.67 8.88 -11.67
CA GLY A 186 1.26 9.18 -12.97
C GLY A 186 0.38 8.71 -14.13
N LEU A 187 -0.12 7.47 -14.07
CA LEU A 187 -1.00 6.92 -15.11
C LEU A 187 -2.39 7.58 -15.10
N HIS A 188 -2.98 7.79 -13.93
CA HIS A 188 -4.35 8.29 -13.82
C HIS A 188 -4.46 9.77 -14.17
N PHE A 189 -3.53 10.61 -13.68
CA PHE A 189 -3.58 12.06 -13.89
C PHE A 189 -2.69 12.55 -15.02
N LYS A 190 -1.89 11.68 -15.65
CA LYS A 190 -0.90 12.02 -16.69
C LYS A 190 0.07 13.12 -16.25
N ILE A 191 0.42 13.12 -14.97
CA ILE A 191 1.40 14.04 -14.39
C ILE A 191 2.69 13.29 -14.13
N LYS A 192 3.83 13.97 -14.22
CA LYS A 192 5.05 13.43 -13.64
C LYS A 192 4.91 13.53 -12.11
N PRO A 193 4.93 12.42 -11.37
CA PRO A 193 5.16 12.47 -9.94
C PRO A 193 6.63 12.91 -9.79
N ILE A 194 6.84 14.20 -9.52
CA ILE A 194 8.18 14.79 -9.38
C ILE A 194 8.82 14.31 -8.08
#